data_AF-A0A241VTW1-F1
#
_entry.id   AF-A0A241VTW1-F1
#
_cell.length_a   1.000
_cell.length_b   1.000
_cell.length_c   1.000
_cell.angle_alpha   90.00
_cell.angle_beta   90.00
_cell.angle_gamma   90.00
#
_symmetry.space_group_name_H-M   'P 1'
#
loop_
_entity.id
_entity.type
_entity.pdbx_description
1 polymer ?
#
loop_
_entity_poly.entity_id
_entity_poly.type
_entity_poly.pdbx_seq_one_letter_code
_entity_poly.pdbx_strand_id
1 'polypeptide(L)'
;MFNKLSQLFKGSKPSAEQIYLEQHHIQHDETQGYIIDGVVLNTLSERMEYLSNRKLTNFNDLKQLYSAAMIINEKIDLEIANQRFVARLGNTEENLLQFKNYVKLLNDYYYEFVRDRK
;
A
#
# COMPACT_ATOMS: atom_id res chain seq x y z
N MET A 1 -3.64 12.05 -21.34
CA MET A 1 -3.24 13.47 -21.23
C MET A 1 -2.06 13.61 -20.25
N PHE A 2 -0.89 13.04 -20.59
CA PHE A 2 0.31 12.97 -19.73
C PHE A 2 1.29 14.17 -19.89
N ASN A 3 0.94 15.18 -20.71
CA ASN A 3 1.89 16.21 -21.16
C ASN A 3 1.98 17.48 -20.28
N LYS A 4 1.44 17.48 -19.06
CA LYS A 4 1.46 18.71 -18.21
C LYS A 4 2.41 18.67 -17.01
N LEU A 5 2.94 17.51 -16.61
CA LEU A 5 3.87 17.41 -15.48
C LEU A 5 5.35 17.43 -15.91
N SER A 6 5.64 17.10 -17.18
CA SER A 6 7.00 17.13 -17.74
C SER A 6 7.60 18.55 -17.86
N GLN A 7 6.80 19.60 -17.69
CA GLN A 7 7.29 20.99 -17.76
C GLN A 7 7.82 21.55 -16.43
N LEU A 8 7.54 20.90 -15.30
CA LEU A 8 7.99 21.35 -13.96
C LEU A 8 9.40 20.88 -13.58
N PHE A 9 9.98 19.92 -14.30
CA PHE A 9 11.30 19.33 -13.99
C PHE A 9 12.44 19.85 -14.89
N LYS A 10 12.41 21.15 -15.23
CA LYS A 10 13.57 21.81 -15.85
C LYS A 10 14.60 22.19 -14.76
N GLY A 11 15.36 21.22 -14.25
CA GLY A 11 16.57 21.56 -13.46
C GLY A 11 17.28 20.44 -12.69
N SER A 12 16.57 19.43 -12.18
CA SER A 12 17.17 18.35 -11.38
C SER A 12 16.65 16.98 -11.81
N LYS A 13 17.55 16.00 -11.95
CA LYS A 13 17.15 14.60 -12.13
C LYS A 13 16.27 14.18 -10.95
N PRO A 14 15.13 13.51 -11.16
CA PRO A 14 14.30 13.02 -10.07
C PRO A 14 15.10 12.03 -9.21
N SER A 15 14.87 12.06 -7.89
CA SER A 15 15.51 11.09 -6.99
C SER A 15 14.96 9.68 -7.21
N ALA A 16 15.69 8.65 -6.79
CA ALA A 16 15.22 7.27 -6.88
C ALA A 16 13.87 7.06 -6.17
N GLU A 17 13.66 7.76 -5.05
CA GLU A 17 12.38 7.75 -4.33
C GLU A 17 11.23 8.35 -5.16
N GLN A 18 11.46 9.51 -5.79
CA GLN A 18 10.46 10.15 -6.64
C GLN A 18 10.09 9.26 -7.82
N ILE A 19 11.08 8.62 -8.45
CA ILE A 19 10.86 7.67 -9.54
C ILE A 19 10.01 6.49 -9.05
N TYR A 20 10.30 5.93 -7.87
CA TYR A 20 9.52 4.84 -7.29
C TYR A 20 8.05 5.23 -7.05
N LEU A 21 7.83 6.39 -6.41
CA LEU A 21 6.48 6.90 -6.13
C LEU A 21 5.70 7.17 -7.43
N GLU A 22 6.33 7.77 -8.43
CA GLU A 22 5.70 8.04 -9.73
C GLU A 22 5.37 6.76 -10.50
N GLN A 23 6.32 5.82 -10.58
CA GLN A 23 6.16 4.55 -11.30
C GLN A 23 5.01 3.70 -10.74
N HIS A 24 4.81 3.74 -9.43
CA HIS A 24 3.78 2.98 -8.73
C HIS A 24 2.53 3.81 -8.39
N HIS A 25 2.45 5.03 -8.91
CA HIS A 25 1.36 5.99 -8.65
C HIS A 25 1.02 6.14 -7.16
N ILE A 26 2.05 6.12 -6.31
CA ILE A 26 1.93 6.27 -4.87
C ILE A 26 1.92 7.77 -4.56
N GLN A 27 0.93 8.19 -3.79
CA GLN A 27 0.82 9.54 -3.26
C GLN A 27 0.53 9.44 -1.76
N HIS A 28 0.85 10.50 -1.03
CA HIS A 28 0.53 10.60 0.39
C HIS A 28 -0.14 11.95 0.65
N ASP A 29 -1.37 11.90 1.15
CA ASP A 29 -2.13 13.05 1.61
C ASP A 29 -2.16 13.06 3.14
N GLU A 30 -1.94 14.22 3.77
CA GLU A 30 -1.87 14.32 5.23
C GLU A 30 -3.21 13.99 5.93
N THR A 31 -4.34 14.17 5.23
CA THR A 31 -5.68 13.93 5.79
C THR A 31 -6.19 12.54 5.44
N GLN A 32 -5.97 12.09 4.21
CA GLN A 32 -6.52 10.84 3.68
C GLN A 32 -5.56 9.65 3.82
N GLY A 33 -4.26 9.90 3.94
CA GLY A 33 -3.19 8.90 4.01
C GLY A 33 -2.65 8.49 2.65
N TYR A 34 -2.13 7.27 2.55
CA TYR A 34 -1.56 6.74 1.31
C TYR A 34 -2.64 6.48 0.24
N ILE A 35 -2.31 6.85 -1.00
CA ILE A 35 -3.13 6.66 -2.19
C ILE A 35 -2.27 5.90 -3.21
N ILE A 36 -2.80 4.82 -3.78
CA ILE A 36 -2.13 4.05 -4.84
C ILE A 36 -3.11 3.84 -5.99
N ASP A 37 -2.70 4.17 -7.21
CA ASP A 37 -3.56 4.10 -8.41
C ASP A 37 -4.92 4.83 -8.23
N GLY A 38 -4.92 5.92 -7.46
CA GLY A 38 -6.12 6.70 -7.12
C GLY A 38 -6.98 6.11 -5.99
N VAL A 39 -6.63 4.97 -5.42
CA VAL A 39 -7.33 4.35 -4.28
C VAL A 39 -6.76 4.88 -2.97
N VAL A 40 -7.60 5.59 -2.20
CA VAL A 40 -7.28 5.98 -0.82
C VAL A 40 -7.24 4.73 0.07
N LEU A 41 -6.06 4.28 0.46
CA LEU A 41 -5.90 2.97 1.12
C LEU A 41 -6.59 2.90 2.48
N ASN A 42 -6.71 4.03 3.19
CA ASN A 42 -7.43 4.07 4.46
C ASN A 42 -8.93 3.76 4.34
N THR A 43 -9.50 3.75 3.13
CA THR A 43 -10.85 3.21 2.90
C THR A 43 -10.92 1.68 3.06
N LEU A 44 -9.77 0.99 3.01
CA LEU A 44 -9.61 -0.45 3.20
C LEU A 44 -9.18 -0.82 4.63
N SER A 45 -9.22 0.14 5.56
CA SER A 45 -8.71 -0.03 6.94
C SER A 45 -9.35 -1.21 7.68
N GLU A 46 -10.65 -1.45 7.48
CA GLU A 46 -11.33 -2.57 8.14
C GLU A 46 -10.79 -3.93 7.66
N ARG A 47 -10.56 -4.07 6.35
CA ARG A 47 -9.94 -5.28 5.77
C ARG A 47 -8.53 -5.47 6.33
N MET A 48 -7.79 -4.37 6.42
CA MET A 48 -6.43 -4.35 6.94
C MET A 48 -6.37 -4.72 8.43
N GLU A 49 -7.29 -4.20 9.25
CA GLU A 49 -7.42 -4.55 10.67
C GLU A 49 -7.71 -6.04 10.83
N TYR A 50 -8.64 -6.59 10.04
CA TYR A 50 -8.91 -8.02 10.05
C TYR A 50 -7.68 -8.84 9.61
N LEU A 51 -7.03 -8.50 8.49
CA LEU A 51 -5.91 -9.26 7.93
C LEU A 51 -4.65 -9.19 8.82
N SER A 52 -4.45 -8.10 9.55
CA SER A 52 -3.32 -7.91 10.47
C SER A 52 -3.55 -8.52 11.86
N ASN A 53 -4.69 -9.20 12.08
CA ASN A 53 -5.13 -9.64 13.41
C ASN A 53 -5.20 -8.48 14.43
N ARG A 54 -5.81 -7.36 14.00
CA ARG A 54 -6.03 -6.12 14.76
C ARG A 54 -4.76 -5.40 15.21
N LYS A 55 -3.61 -5.72 14.62
CA LYS A 55 -2.34 -5.03 14.91
C LYS A 55 -2.30 -3.62 14.34
N LEU A 56 -3.10 -3.35 13.31
CA LEU A 56 -3.11 -2.11 12.57
C LEU A 56 -4.55 -1.65 12.36
N THR A 57 -4.78 -0.33 12.39
CA THR A 57 -6.10 0.29 12.17
C THR A 57 -6.16 1.20 10.95
N ASN A 58 -5.01 1.58 10.37
CA ASN A 58 -4.89 2.29 9.10
C ASN A 58 -3.52 1.99 8.44
N PHE A 59 -3.25 2.59 7.28
CA PHE A 59 -2.02 2.39 6.51
C PHE A 59 -0.91 3.43 6.80
N ASN A 60 -1.13 4.35 7.74
CA ASN A 60 -0.25 5.52 7.92
C ASN A 60 1.08 5.16 8.60
N ASP A 61 1.11 4.10 9.42
CA ASP A 61 2.35 3.62 10.06
C ASP A 61 3.04 2.55 9.21
N LEU A 62 3.91 2.99 8.30
CA LEU A 62 4.68 2.11 7.43
C LEU A 62 5.57 1.12 8.19
N LYS A 63 6.09 1.49 9.36
CA LYS A 63 6.94 0.60 10.18
C LYS A 63 6.11 -0.54 10.75
N GLN A 64 4.92 -0.24 11.27
CA GLN A 64 4.02 -1.27 11.74
C GLN A 64 3.45 -2.10 10.59
N LEU A 65 3.15 -1.50 9.42
CA LEU A 65 2.75 -2.23 8.22
C LEU A 65 3.80 -3.25 7.80
N TYR A 66 5.07 -2.82 7.72
CA TYR A 66 6.21 -3.68 7.42
C TYR A 66 6.33 -4.84 8.42
N SER A 67 6.13 -4.57 9.71
CA SER A 67 6.19 -5.58 10.77
C SER A 67 5.02 -6.58 10.71
N ALA A 68 3.84 -6.17 10.23
CA ALA A 68 2.65 -7.02 10.15
C ALA A 68 2.49 -7.73 8.79
N ALA A 69 3.28 -7.36 7.79
CA ALA A 69 3.14 -7.79 6.40
C ALA A 69 3.11 -9.31 6.22
N MET A 70 3.93 -10.04 6.98
CA MET A 70 3.98 -11.50 6.93
C MET A 70 2.62 -12.12 7.31
N ILE A 71 2.03 -11.65 8.41
CA ILE A 71 0.73 -12.14 8.91
C ILE A 71 -0.39 -11.81 7.93
N ILE A 72 -0.35 -10.59 7.37
CA ILE A 72 -1.33 -10.15 6.35
C ILE A 72 -1.26 -11.08 5.14
N ASN A 73 -0.06 -11.33 4.60
CA ASN A 73 0.15 -12.16 3.43
C ASN A 73 -0.30 -13.60 3.66
N GLU A 74 0.10 -14.20 4.78
CA GLU A 74 -0.30 -15.56 5.16
C GLU A 74 -1.82 -15.68 5.24
N LYS A 75 -2.50 -14.70 5.85
CA LYS A 75 -3.96 -14.73 5.99
C LYS A 75 -4.68 -14.57 4.65
N ILE A 76 -4.18 -13.72 3.75
CA ILE A 76 -4.66 -13.63 2.37
C ILE A 76 -4.52 -14.97 1.66
N ASP A 77 -3.33 -15.57 1.74
CA ASP A 77 -3.03 -16.84 1.06
C ASP A 77 -3.92 -17.98 1.57
N LEU A 78 -4.21 -18.01 2.88
CA LEU A 78 -5.16 -18.96 3.46
C LEU A 78 -6.60 -18.73 2.96
N GLU A 79 -7.08 -17.50 2.83
CA GLU A 79 -8.43 -17.24 2.31
C GLU A 79 -8.56 -17.68 0.84
N ILE A 80 -7.56 -17.38 0.03
CA ILE A 80 -7.50 -17.77 -1.38
C ILE A 80 -7.41 -19.29 -1.52
N ALA A 81 -6.49 -19.94 -0.81
CA ALA A 81 -6.30 -21.39 -0.90
C ALA A 81 -7.54 -22.19 -0.48
N ASN A 82 -8.27 -21.69 0.53
CA ASN A 82 -9.49 -22.33 1.01
C ASN A 82 -10.75 -21.91 0.23
N GLN A 83 -10.65 -20.89 -0.64
CA GLN A 83 -11.81 -20.29 -1.33
C GLN A 83 -12.92 -19.88 -0.35
N ARG A 84 -12.53 -19.44 0.85
CA ARG A 84 -13.44 -19.03 1.94
C ARG A 84 -13.17 -17.57 2.28
N PHE A 85 -13.85 -16.69 1.55
CA PHE A 85 -13.68 -15.26 1.68
C PHE A 85 -14.59 -14.66 2.76
N VAL A 86 -14.11 -13.66 3.47
CA VAL A 86 -14.93 -12.91 4.43
C VAL A 86 -15.93 -12.01 3.69
N ALA A 87 -17.18 -12.46 3.60
CA ALA A 87 -18.26 -11.77 2.90
C ALA A 87 -18.50 -10.33 3.40
N ARG A 88 -18.40 -10.09 4.71
CA ARG A 88 -18.60 -8.76 5.31
C ARG A 88 -17.58 -7.72 4.83
N LEU A 89 -16.38 -8.16 4.43
CA LEU A 89 -15.32 -7.30 3.89
C LEU A 89 -15.36 -7.22 2.35
N GLY A 90 -16.34 -7.89 1.72
CA GLY A 90 -16.44 -8.04 0.29
C GLY A 90 -15.20 -8.71 -0.32
N ASN A 91 -14.50 -9.57 0.42
CA ASN A 91 -13.27 -10.19 -0.06
C ASN A 91 -13.55 -11.07 -1.28
N THR A 92 -12.69 -10.95 -2.27
CA THR A 92 -12.61 -11.81 -3.45
C THR A 92 -11.14 -12.10 -3.70
N GLU A 93 -10.82 -13.16 -4.46
CA GLU A 93 -9.43 -13.45 -4.81
C GLU A 93 -8.75 -12.25 -5.48
N GLU A 94 -9.43 -11.61 -6.44
CA GLU A 94 -8.93 -10.43 -7.15
C GLU A 94 -8.57 -9.27 -6.21
N ASN A 95 -9.48 -8.89 -5.31
CA ASN A 95 -9.23 -7.75 -4.43
C ASN A 95 -8.24 -8.06 -3.30
N LEU A 96 -8.09 -9.33 -2.93
CA LEU A 96 -7.08 -9.76 -1.99
C LEU A 96 -5.68 -9.76 -2.63
N LEU A 97 -5.56 -10.18 -3.88
CA LEU A 97 -4.31 -10.06 -4.64
C LEU A 97 -3.93 -8.58 -4.85
N GLN A 98 -4.91 -7.73 -5.17
CA GLN A 98 -4.69 -6.29 -5.26
C GLN A 98 -4.24 -5.70 -3.91
N PHE A 99 -4.90 -6.08 -2.81
CA PHE A 99 -4.53 -5.65 -1.47
C PHE A 99 -3.10 -6.07 -1.11
N LYS A 100 -2.72 -7.32 -1.44
CA LYS A 100 -1.36 -7.84 -1.26
C LYS A 100 -0.33 -7.00 -2.02
N ASN A 101 -0.67 -6.55 -3.23
CA ASN A 101 0.18 -5.65 -4.00
C ASN A 101 0.34 -4.27 -3.33
N TYR A 102 -0.73 -3.67 -2.80
CA TYR A 102 -0.62 -2.40 -2.07
C TYR A 102 0.30 -2.50 -0.84
N VAL A 103 0.15 -3.57 -0.06
CA VAL A 103 1.02 -3.84 1.09
C VAL A 103 2.48 -3.99 0.66
N LYS A 104 2.73 -4.74 -0.43
CA LYS A 104 4.08 -4.90 -0.99
C LYS A 104 4.69 -3.55 -1.37
N LEU A 105 3.98 -2.73 -2.14
CA LEU A 105 4.49 -1.44 -2.60
C LEU A 105 4.84 -0.50 -1.44
N LEU A 106 3.98 -0.42 -0.42
CA LEU A 106 4.27 0.41 0.76
C LEU A 106 5.44 -0.14 1.61
N ASN A 107 5.59 -1.46 1.68
CA ASN A 107 6.72 -2.08 2.40
C ASN A 107 8.04 -1.89 1.69
N ASP A 108 8.05 -2.05 0.36
CA ASP A 108 9.21 -1.80 -0.49
C ASP A 108 9.61 -0.32 -0.36
N TYR A 109 8.65 0.60 -0.48
CA TYR A 109 8.85 2.03 -0.24
C TYR A 109 9.48 2.32 1.14
N TYR A 110 8.90 1.73 2.20
CA TYR A 110 9.43 1.88 3.54
C TYR A 110 10.86 1.38 3.66
N TYR A 111 11.13 0.18 3.17
CA TYR A 111 12.43 -0.48 3.26
C TYR A 111 13.52 0.27 2.50
N GLU A 112 13.24 0.67 1.26
CA GLU A 112 14.23 1.28 0.37
C GLU A 112 14.49 2.75 0.69
N PHE A 113 13.48 3.49 1.15
CA PHE A 113 13.58 4.94 1.24
C PHE A 113 13.37 5.51 2.65
N VAL A 114 12.52 4.91 3.50
CA VAL A 114 12.10 5.54 4.76
C VAL A 114 12.84 4.99 5.99
N ARG A 115 13.09 3.68 6.04
CA ARG A 115 13.53 2.97 7.25
C ARG A 115 14.80 3.56 7.87
N ASP A 116 15.77 3.86 7.03
CA ASP A 116 17.13 4.23 7.43
C ASP A 116 17.33 5.75 7.51
N ARG A 117 16.26 6.56 7.32
CA ARG A 117 16.28 8.03 7.49
C ARG A 117 16.11 8.48 8.94
N LYS A 118 16.34 7.60 9.91
CA LYS A 118 16.19 7.86 11.34
C LYS A 118 17.51 8.09 12.05
#